data_AF-A0A023PYW6-F1
#
_entry.id   AF-A0A023PYW6-F1
#
_cell.length_a   1.000
_cell.length_b   1.000
_cell.length_c   1.000
_cell.angle_alpha   90.00
_cell.angle_beta   90.00
_cell.angle_gamma   90.00
#
_symmetry.space_group_name_H-M   'P 1'
#
loop_
_entity.id
_entity.type
_entity.pdbx_description
1 polymer ?
#
loop_
_entity_poly.entity_id
_entity_poly.type
_entity_poly.pdbx_seq_one_letter_code
_entity_poly.pdbx_strand_id
1 'polypeptide(L)'
;MAEGYVNVNQLLDRFMRHQRHIERFVGFIGVLDVVFNTDQNIHLPLPPSYWQMYVLLTAQRDKTENGIYVISESGLWQRAAIELELGNIVSVNTAHNESAESYFKVTEISHTGQVWQALHLPKNEISTASDLKLS
;
A
#
# COMPACT_ATOMS: atom_id res chain seq x y z
N MET A 1 -21.41 -24.70 -1.18
CA MET A 1 -21.12 -23.26 -1.13
C MET A 1 -20.85 -22.91 0.31
N ALA A 2 -19.61 -22.58 0.65
CA ALA A 2 -19.23 -22.09 1.96
C ALA A 2 -18.23 -20.96 1.72
N GLU A 3 -18.68 -19.74 1.94
CA GLU A 3 -17.85 -18.54 1.92
C GLU A 3 -16.72 -18.73 2.93
N GLY A 4 -15.49 -18.77 2.42
CA GLY A 4 -14.30 -18.89 3.24
C GLY A 4 -14.07 -17.60 4.00
N TYR A 5 -14.61 -17.50 5.20
CA TYR A 5 -14.28 -16.42 6.13
C TYR A 5 -12.79 -16.55 6.48
N VAL A 6 -11.99 -15.58 6.02
CA VAL A 6 -10.61 -15.42 6.46
C VAL A 6 -10.66 -15.04 7.93
N ASN A 7 -10.33 -16.01 8.80
CA ASN A 7 -10.25 -15.76 10.23
C ASN A 7 -9.03 -14.87 10.49
N VAL A 8 -9.28 -13.58 10.72
CA VAL A 8 -8.26 -12.55 10.99
C VAL A 8 -7.31 -12.97 12.11
N ASN A 9 -7.80 -13.72 13.10
CA ASN A 9 -6.99 -14.23 14.20
C ASN A 9 -6.00 -15.32 13.75
N GLN A 10 -6.37 -16.16 12.79
CA GLN A 10 -5.46 -17.17 12.23
C GLN A 10 -4.38 -16.55 11.33
N LEU A 11 -4.71 -15.44 10.64
CA LEU A 11 -3.74 -14.67 9.88
C LEU A 11 -2.72 -14.01 10.82
N LEU A 12 -3.21 -13.38 11.91
CA LEU A 12 -2.40 -12.77 12.96
C LEU A 12 -1.50 -13.80 13.68
N ASP A 13 -2.02 -14.96 14.05
CA ASP A 13 -1.25 -16.02 14.72
C ASP A 13 -0.16 -16.62 13.83
N ARG A 14 -0.37 -16.64 12.52
CA ARG A 14 0.62 -17.12 11.55
C ARG A 14 1.72 -16.08 11.35
N PHE A 15 1.36 -14.80 11.38
CA PHE A 15 2.28 -13.67 11.33
C PHE A 15 3.16 -13.59 12.59
N MET A 16 2.55 -13.79 13.77
CA MET A 16 3.25 -13.80 15.07
C MET A 16 4.26 -14.95 15.20
N ARG A 17 3.94 -16.14 14.66
CA ARG A 17 4.82 -17.31 14.75
C ARG A 17 6.07 -17.25 13.87
N HIS A 18 6.09 -16.41 12.82
CA HIS A 18 7.25 -16.25 11.94
C HIS A 18 8.27 -15.20 12.46
N GLN A 19 7.96 -14.48 13.54
CA GLN A 19 8.69 -13.30 13.99
C GLN A 19 9.74 -13.57 15.10
N ARG A 20 10.62 -14.57 14.91
CA ARG A 20 11.78 -14.78 15.82
C ARG A 20 13.01 -13.94 15.51
N HIS A 21 12.96 -13.09 14.48
CA HIS A 21 13.90 -11.98 14.32
C HIS A 21 13.13 -10.68 14.45
N ILE A 22 13.54 -9.85 15.40
CA ILE A 22 12.92 -8.56 15.74
C ILE A 22 13.20 -7.59 14.59
N GLU A 23 12.42 -7.67 13.52
CA GLU A 23 12.14 -6.54 12.65
C GLU A 23 10.83 -5.96 13.18
N ARG A 24 10.90 -4.76 13.77
CA ARG A 24 9.72 -3.99 14.21
C ARG A 24 8.61 -4.18 13.18
N PHE A 25 7.44 -4.67 13.62
CA PHE A 25 6.26 -4.70 12.76
C PHE A 25 5.94 -3.26 12.39
N VAL A 26 6.31 -2.88 11.18
CA VAL A 26 5.96 -1.57 10.67
C VAL A 26 4.57 -1.71 10.07
N GLY A 27 3.61 -1.03 10.68
CA GLY A 27 2.18 -1.31 10.55
C GLY A 27 1.61 -1.03 9.16
N PHE A 28 0.50 -1.69 8.86
CA PHE A 28 -0.39 -1.27 7.78
C PHE A 28 -1.02 0.08 8.14
N ILE A 29 -0.86 1.09 7.27
CA ILE A 29 -1.33 2.46 7.53
C ILE A 29 -2.76 2.65 7.04
N GLY A 30 -3.12 2.05 5.91
CA GLY A 30 -4.43 2.26 5.33
C GLY A 30 -4.53 1.86 3.87
N VAL A 31 -5.72 2.10 3.32
CA VAL A 31 -6.08 1.87 1.93
C VAL A 31 -6.08 3.22 1.21
N LEU A 32 -5.45 3.27 0.04
CA LEU A 32 -5.43 4.42 -0.86
C LEU A 32 -6.36 4.17 -2.03
N ASP A 33 -6.86 5.23 -2.65
CA ASP A 33 -7.70 5.11 -3.84
C ASP A 33 -6.87 4.95 -5.10
N VAL A 34 -5.79 5.74 -5.22
CA VAL A 34 -4.98 5.83 -6.45
C VAL A 34 -3.49 5.95 -6.16
N VAL A 35 -2.67 5.45 -7.09
CA VAL A 35 -1.22 5.66 -7.11
C VAL A 35 -0.83 6.29 -8.43
N PHE A 36 -0.10 7.40 -8.38
CA PHE A 36 0.53 7.97 -9.56
C PHE A 36 2.01 7.56 -9.59
N ASN A 37 2.35 6.77 -10.60
CA ASN A 37 3.72 6.34 -10.90
C ASN A 37 4.41 7.24 -11.96
N THR A 38 3.86 8.42 -12.18
CA THR A 38 4.40 9.46 -13.06
C THR A 38 4.45 10.80 -12.32
N ASP A 39 5.31 11.69 -12.80
CA ASP A 39 5.43 13.07 -12.31
C ASP A 39 4.07 13.78 -12.38
N GLN A 40 3.66 14.44 -11.28
CA GLN A 40 2.38 15.15 -11.18
C GLN A 40 2.64 16.61 -10.83
N ASN A 41 1.85 17.53 -11.39
CA ASN A 41 1.96 18.93 -10.99
C ASN A 41 1.09 19.20 -9.76
N ILE A 42 1.69 19.15 -8.56
CA ILE A 42 0.98 19.34 -7.29
C ILE A 42 0.48 20.79 -7.06
N HIS A 43 0.89 21.74 -7.91
CA HIS A 43 0.40 23.13 -7.87
C HIS A 43 -0.89 23.33 -8.66
N LEU A 44 -1.33 22.33 -9.42
CA LEU A 44 -2.57 22.37 -10.19
C LEU A 44 -3.62 21.43 -9.57
N PRO A 45 -4.90 21.84 -9.53
CA PRO A 45 -5.94 20.97 -9.02
C PRO A 45 -6.16 19.77 -9.94
N LEU A 46 -6.45 18.60 -9.34
CA LEU A 46 -6.86 17.43 -10.09
C LEU A 46 -8.30 17.54 -10.60
N PRO A 47 -8.65 16.80 -11.68
CA PRO A 47 -10.02 16.69 -12.16
C PRO A 47 -11.01 16.20 -11.08
N PRO A 48 -12.31 16.52 -11.21
CA PRO A 48 -13.34 16.11 -10.25
C PRO A 48 -13.42 14.61 -9.95
N SER A 49 -12.97 13.75 -10.87
CA SER A 49 -12.89 12.31 -10.68
C SER A 49 -11.97 11.87 -9.55
N TYR A 50 -11.07 12.75 -9.09
CA TYR A 50 -10.09 12.46 -8.03
C TYR A 50 -10.35 13.24 -6.74
N TRP A 51 -11.42 14.02 -6.67
CA TRP A 51 -11.70 14.82 -5.48
C TRP A 51 -12.03 13.92 -4.29
N GLN A 52 -11.60 14.34 -3.10
CA GLN A 52 -11.79 13.61 -1.84
C GLN A 52 -11.11 12.22 -1.80
N MET A 53 -10.12 11.97 -2.66
CA MET A 53 -9.36 10.73 -2.70
C MET A 53 -8.05 10.79 -1.92
N TYR A 54 -7.64 9.63 -1.38
CA TYR A 54 -6.30 9.37 -0.89
C TYR A 54 -5.41 8.83 -2.01
N VAL A 55 -4.28 9.49 -2.21
CA VAL A 55 -3.40 9.25 -3.35
C VAL A 55 -1.96 9.07 -2.88
N LEU A 56 -1.22 8.16 -3.50
CA LEU A 56 0.23 8.04 -3.32
C LEU A 56 0.99 8.50 -4.57
N LEU A 57 1.97 9.37 -4.37
CA LEU A 57 2.95 9.79 -5.37
C LEU A 57 4.26 9.04 -5.14
N THR A 58 4.72 8.30 -6.15
CA THR A 58 5.96 7.49 -6.03
C THR A 58 7.09 7.93 -6.98
N ALA A 59 6.80 8.71 -8.02
CA ALA A 59 7.73 9.01 -9.10
C ALA A 59 7.81 10.51 -9.47
N GLN A 60 7.71 11.41 -8.48
CA GLN A 60 7.92 12.84 -8.71
C GLN A 60 9.38 13.14 -9.09
N ARG A 61 9.58 14.19 -9.89
CA ARG A 61 10.93 14.70 -10.20
C ARG A 61 11.65 15.19 -8.94
N ASP A 62 10.94 15.93 -8.09
CA ASP A 62 11.41 16.23 -6.74
C ASP A 62 10.95 15.13 -5.78
N LYS A 63 11.91 14.32 -5.31
CA LYS A 63 11.61 13.21 -4.41
C LYS A 63 11.00 13.65 -3.07
N THR A 64 11.19 14.89 -2.66
CA THR A 64 10.58 15.41 -1.43
C THR A 64 9.06 15.49 -1.56
N GLU A 65 8.54 15.58 -2.79
CA GLU A 65 7.11 15.61 -3.09
C GLU A 65 6.46 14.21 -3.09
N ASN A 66 7.25 13.13 -3.15
CA ASN A 66 6.72 11.78 -2.97
C ASN A 66 6.08 11.61 -1.59
N GLY A 67 4.99 10.85 -1.55
CA GLY A 67 4.25 10.58 -0.32
C GLY A 67 2.75 10.47 -0.53
N ILE A 68 2.03 10.40 0.58
CA ILE A 68 0.57 10.26 0.61
C ILE A 68 -0.08 11.65 0.66
N TYR A 69 -1.08 11.86 -0.17
CA TYR A 69 -1.87 13.09 -0.28
C TYR A 69 -3.36 12.78 -0.15
N VAL A 70 -4.09 13.76 0.38
CA VAL A 70 -5.54 13.85 0.29
C VAL A 70 -5.86 14.94 -0.73
N ILE A 71 -6.72 14.61 -1.67
CA ILE A 71 -7.23 15.59 -2.63
C ILE A 71 -8.47 16.22 -2.02
N SER A 72 -8.46 17.54 -1.85
CA SER A 72 -9.61 18.27 -1.30
C SER A 72 -10.83 18.21 -2.22
N GLU A 73 -11.97 18.69 -1.71
CA GLU A 73 -13.22 18.84 -2.46
C GLU A 73 -13.13 19.82 -3.65
N SER A 74 -12.06 20.60 -3.75
CA SER A 74 -11.80 21.50 -4.88
C SER A 74 -10.64 21.02 -5.77
N GLY A 75 -10.16 19.78 -5.57
CA GLY A 75 -9.06 19.19 -6.34
C GLY A 75 -7.66 19.58 -5.91
N LEU A 76 -7.51 20.42 -4.87
CA LEU A 76 -6.20 20.82 -4.36
C LEU A 76 -5.53 19.70 -3.56
N TRP A 77 -4.22 19.58 -3.73
CA TRP A 77 -3.37 18.62 -3.03
C TRP A 77 -3.14 19.04 -1.59
N GLN A 78 -3.31 18.11 -0.65
CA GLN A 78 -2.96 18.30 0.75
C GLN A 78 -2.13 17.10 1.21
N ARG A 79 -0.91 17.33 1.68
CA ARG A 79 -0.08 16.23 2.17
C ARG A 79 -0.73 15.60 3.40
N ALA A 80 -0.84 14.29 3.42
CA ALA A 80 -1.45 13.59 4.54
C ALA A 80 -0.56 13.73 5.79
N ALA A 81 -1.15 14.18 6.90
CA ALA A 81 -0.47 14.31 8.18
C ALA A 81 -0.37 12.94 8.88
N ILE A 82 0.42 12.05 8.30
CA ILE A 82 0.64 10.69 8.78
C ILE A 82 2.10 10.55 9.21
N GLU A 83 2.32 10.06 10.42
CA GLU A 83 3.65 9.69 10.88
C GLU A 83 4.05 8.37 10.18
N LEU A 84 5.08 8.45 9.35
CA LEU A 84 5.59 7.32 8.58
C LEU A 84 6.89 6.80 9.20
N GLU A 85 6.96 5.48 9.33
CA GLU A 85 8.15 4.72 9.70
C GLU A 85 8.60 3.84 8.54
N LEU A 86 9.90 3.53 8.50
CA LEU A 86 10.48 2.65 7.49
C LEU A 86 9.82 1.27 7.53
N GLY A 87 9.22 0.86 6.42
CA GLY A 87 8.57 -0.42 6.27
C GLY A 87 7.05 -0.39 6.36
N ASN A 88 6.45 0.77 6.59
CA ASN A 88 4.99 0.91 6.59
C ASN A 88 4.42 0.53 5.23
N ILE A 89 3.22 -0.08 5.27
CA ILE A 89 2.56 -0.60 4.09
C ILE A 89 1.22 0.10 3.90
N VAL A 90 0.92 0.44 2.65
CA VAL A 90 -0.41 0.86 2.19
C VAL A 90 -0.90 -0.12 1.14
N SER A 91 -2.21 -0.32 1.07
CA SER A 91 -2.84 -1.02 -0.05
C SER A 91 -3.55 -0.03 -0.96
N VAL A 92 -3.83 -0.44 -2.19
CA VAL A 92 -4.53 0.39 -3.18
C VAL A 92 -5.85 -0.28 -3.53
N ASN A 93 -6.91 0.51 -3.51
CA ASN A 93 -8.24 0.08 -3.89
C ASN A 93 -8.26 -0.25 -5.39
N THR A 94 -8.67 -1.48 -5.71
CA THR A 94 -8.72 -2.01 -7.07
C THR A 94 -9.88 -1.46 -7.89
N ALA A 95 -10.80 -0.72 -7.28
CA ALA A 95 -11.93 -0.11 -7.99
C ALA A 95 -11.48 0.99 -8.98
N HIS A 96 -10.36 1.66 -8.70
CA HIS A 96 -9.83 2.76 -9.54
C HIS A 96 -8.55 2.40 -10.31
N ASN A 97 -7.93 1.25 -9.98
CA ASN A 97 -6.76 0.73 -10.68
C ASN A 97 -7.11 -0.64 -11.26
N GLU A 98 -7.18 -0.76 -12.58
CA GLU A 98 -7.48 -2.00 -13.33
C GLU A 98 -6.46 -3.14 -13.11
N SER A 99 -5.50 -2.96 -12.21
CA SER A 99 -4.45 -3.91 -11.88
C SER A 99 -4.66 -4.47 -10.47
N ALA A 100 -4.26 -5.73 -10.28
CA ALA A 100 -4.41 -6.49 -9.04
C ALA A 100 -4.05 -5.68 -7.78
N GLU A 101 -4.68 -6.02 -6.65
CA GLU A 101 -4.39 -5.46 -5.32
C GLU A 101 -2.89 -5.20 -5.18
N SER A 102 -2.53 -3.93 -5.20
CA SER A 102 -1.14 -3.49 -5.19
C SER A 102 -0.85 -2.92 -3.81
N TYR A 103 0.17 -3.48 -3.18
CA TYR A 103 0.66 -3.04 -1.90
C TYR A 103 1.91 -2.19 -2.14
N PHE A 104 2.11 -1.15 -1.35
CA PHE A 104 3.31 -0.31 -1.42
C PHE A 104 3.93 -0.24 -0.03
N LYS A 105 5.24 -0.49 0.04
CA LYS A 105 6.03 -0.38 1.25
C LYS A 105 6.96 0.81 1.15
N VAL A 106 7.02 1.63 2.18
CA VAL A 106 8.06 2.67 2.26
C VAL A 106 9.40 2.01 2.63
N THR A 107 10.40 2.17 1.78
CA THR A 107 11.73 1.56 1.94
C THR A 107 12.78 2.58 2.33
N GLU A 108 12.51 3.86 2.14
CA GLU A 108 13.39 4.96 2.51
C GLU A 108 12.57 6.17 2.98
N ILE A 109 13.00 6.78 4.08
CA ILE A 109 12.51 8.05 4.60
C ILE A 109 13.74 8.87 4.96
N SER A 110 13.92 10.01 4.30
CA SER A 110 15.03 10.91 4.57
C SER A 110 14.62 12.36 4.33
N HIS A 111 15.55 13.29 4.54
CA HIS A 111 15.36 14.71 4.22
C HIS A 111 15.23 14.97 2.71
N THR A 112 15.61 14.01 1.86
CA THR A 112 15.49 14.11 0.40
C THR A 112 14.18 13.51 -0.13
N GLY A 113 13.35 12.94 0.76
CA GLY A 113 12.02 12.45 0.42
C GLY A 113 11.77 11.01 0.86
N GLN A 114 10.78 10.41 0.19
CA GLN A 114 10.31 9.06 0.47
C GLN A 114 10.43 8.17 -0.76
N VAL A 115 10.83 6.92 -0.55
CA VAL A 115 10.85 5.89 -1.60
C VAL A 115 9.85 4.81 -1.25
N TRP A 116 8.96 4.53 -2.20
CA TRP A 116 7.90 3.54 -2.08
C TRP A 116 8.13 2.43 -3.09
N GLN A 117 8.14 1.18 -2.61
CA GLN A 117 8.33 0.00 -3.45
C GLN A 117 7.01 -0.77 -3.55
N ALA A 118 6.60 -1.08 -4.77
CA ALA A 118 5.48 -1.99 -5.02
C ALA A 118 5.82 -3.40 -4.50
N LEU A 119 4.92 -3.97 -3.73
CA LEU A 119 4.97 -5.34 -3.25
C LEU A 119 4.00 -6.18 -4.07
N HIS A 120 4.55 -7.14 -4.80
CA HIS A 120 3.77 -8.20 -5.40
C HIS A 120 3.65 -9.32 -4.36
N LEU A 121 2.53 -9.35 -3.65
CA LEU A 121 2.20 -10.54 -2.89
C LEU A 121 1.87 -11.65 -3.91
N PRO A 122 2.52 -12.83 -3.83
CA PRO A 122 2.14 -13.93 -4.69
C PRO A 122 0.65 -14.17 -4.46
N LYS A 123 -0.16 -14.15 -5.53
CA LYS A 123 -1.50 -14.73 -5.49
C LYS A 123 -1.31 -16.11 -4.87
N ASN A 124 -2.05 -16.45 -3.83
CA ASN A 124 -2.05 -17.80 -3.27
C ASN A 124 -2.18 -18.80 -4.42
N GLU A 125 -1.07 -19.38 -4.88
CA GLU A 125 -1.10 -20.76 -5.29
C GLU A 125 -1.45 -21.46 -3.99
N ILE A 126 -2.75 -21.76 -3.85
CA ILE A 126 -3.18 -22.80 -2.95
C ILE A 126 -2.45 -24.03 -3.49
N SER A 127 -1.23 -24.27 -3.00
CA SER A 127 -0.65 -25.59 -2.99
C SER A 127 -1.62 -26.38 -2.13
N THR A 128 -2.60 -26.98 -2.80
CA THR A 128 -3.30 -28.13 -2.27
C THR A 128 -2.19 -29.11 -1.94
N ALA A 129 -1.82 -29.19 -0.67
CA ALA A 129 -1.00 -30.24 -0.12
C ALA A 129 -1.77 -31.56 -0.27
N SER A 130 -1.81 -32.07 -1.50
CA SER A 130 -2.36 -33.38 -1.86
C SER A 130 -1.26 -34.33 -2.36
N ASP A 131 -0.02 -33.87 -2.52
CA ASP A 131 1.10 -34.69 -3.01
C ASP A 131 2.04 -35.21 -1.92
N LEU A 132 1.64 -35.13 -0.64
CA LEU A 132 2.23 -35.95 0.41
C LEU A 132 1.39 -37.21 0.62
N LYS A 133 1.38 -38.09 -0.39
CA LYS A 133 1.17 -39.52 -0.13
C LYS A 133 2.50 -40.13 0.30
N LEU A 134 2.66 -40.21 1.62
CA LEU A 134 3.38 -41.29 2.28
C LEU A 134 2.63 -42.60 1.99
N SER A 135 3.19 -43.42 1.10
CA SER A 135 3.17 -44.90 1.13
C SER A 135 3.77 -45.45 -0.15
#